data_AF-A0A0F9H4D9-F1
#
_entry.id   AF-A0A0F9H4D9-F1
#
_cell.length_a   1.000
_cell.length_b   1.000
_cell.length_c   1.000
_cell.angle_alpha   90.00
_cell.angle_beta   90.00
_cell.angle_gamma   90.00
#
_symmetry.space_group_name_H-M   'P 1'
#
loop_
_entity.id
_entity.type
_entity.pdbx_description
1 polymer ?
#
loop_
_entity_poly.entity_id
_entity_poly.type
_entity_poly.pdbx_seq_one_letter_code
_entity_poly.pdbx_strand_id
1 'polypeptide(L)'
;MPNIFSTKENLSSVPPVVGVEIIKVARKSPDGRISLFDLFHRLKDKDWFAPRAVYFGMLFLYSTGLIEFDGIYVTVLSDDQAE
;
A
#
# COMPACT_ATOMS: atom_id res chain seq x y z
N MET A 1 23.73 -8.03 13.88
CA MET A 1 23.64 -7.19 12.66
C MET A 1 22.65 -7.85 11.72
N PRO A 2 21.66 -7.12 11.19
CA PRO A 2 20.77 -7.69 10.18
C PRO A 2 21.63 -8.05 8.95
N ASN A 3 21.50 -9.29 8.46
CA ASN A 3 22.24 -9.73 7.28
C ASN A 3 21.65 -9.03 6.05
N ILE A 4 22.39 -8.06 5.51
CA ILE A 4 21.96 -7.19 4.39
C ILE A 4 21.85 -7.99 3.08
N PHE A 5 22.44 -9.20 3.03
CA PHE A 5 22.44 -10.09 1.86
C PHE A 5 21.53 -11.31 2.09
N SER A 6 20.30 -11.09 2.55
CA SER A 6 19.33 -12.18 2.72
C SER A 6 18.84 -12.69 1.37
N THR A 7 19.33 -13.86 0.94
CA THR A 7 18.91 -14.53 -0.32
C THR A 7 17.50 -15.13 -0.24
N LYS A 8 16.81 -15.02 0.91
CA LYS A 8 15.47 -15.58 1.13
C LYS A 8 14.35 -14.52 1.03
N GLU A 9 14.67 -13.30 0.59
CA GLU A 9 13.64 -12.27 0.43
C GLU A 9 12.67 -12.61 -0.70
N ASN A 10 11.38 -12.47 -0.41
CA ASN A 10 10.35 -12.64 -1.41
C ASN A 10 10.31 -11.42 -2.33
N LEU A 11 11.08 -11.46 -3.42
CA LEU A 11 11.19 -10.40 -4.42
C LEU A 11 9.86 -9.99 -5.05
N SER A 12 8.83 -10.85 -5.02
CA SER A 12 7.51 -10.49 -5.56
C SER A 12 6.73 -9.50 -4.68
N SER A 13 7.12 -9.38 -3.41
CA SER A 13 6.48 -8.50 -2.42
C SER A 13 7.23 -7.18 -2.18
N VAL A 14 8.34 -6.94 -2.90
CA VAL A 14 9.14 -5.72 -2.70
C VAL A 14 8.39 -4.49 -3.20
N PRO A 15 8.61 -3.31 -2.60
CA PRO A 15 7.78 -2.13 -2.86
C PRO A 15 7.71 -1.69 -4.34
N PRO A 16 8.79 -1.74 -5.14
CA PRO A 16 8.69 -1.42 -6.57
C PRO A 16 7.80 -2.38 -7.36
N VAL A 17 7.85 -3.68 -7.07
CA VAL A 17 7.05 -4.70 -7.77
C VAL A 17 5.58 -4.55 -7.41
N VAL A 18 5.29 -4.40 -6.12
CA VAL A 18 3.93 -4.13 -5.62
C VAL A 18 3.40 -2.80 -6.16
N GLY A 19 4.24 -1.76 -6.21
CA GLY A 19 3.91 -0.45 -6.74
C GLY A 19 3.43 -0.50 -8.20
N VAL A 20 4.09 -1.29 -9.05
CA VAL A 20 3.64 -1.50 -10.44
C VAL A 20 2.22 -2.08 -10.49
N GLU A 21 1.91 -3.05 -9.62
CA GLU A 21 0.57 -3.64 -9.56
C GLU A 21 -0.47 -2.64 -9.02
N ILE A 22 -0.13 -1.81 -8.02
CA ILE A 22 -0.99 -0.74 -7.53
C ILE A 22 -1.36 0.23 -8.65
N ILE A 23 -0.39 0.69 -9.45
CA ILE A 23 -0.64 1.59 -10.60
C ILE A 23 -1.54 0.92 -11.63
N LYS A 24 -1.29 -0.36 -11.97
CA LYS A 24 -2.14 -1.11 -12.92
C LYS A 24 -3.58 -1.20 -12.45
N VAL A 25 -3.80 -1.39 -11.16
CA VAL A 25 -5.14 -1.45 -10.57
C VAL A 25 -5.79 -0.06 -10.58
N ALA A 26 -5.09 0.98 -10.12
CA ALA A 26 -5.60 2.35 -10.06
C ALA A 26 -5.99 2.91 -11.44
N ARG A 27 -5.21 2.60 -12.48
CA ARG A 27 -5.50 3.03 -13.87
C ARG A 27 -6.75 2.39 -14.48
N LYS A 28 -7.27 1.30 -13.90
CA LYS A 28 -8.53 0.69 -14.34
C LYS A 28 -9.75 1.38 -13.74
N SER A 29 -9.56 2.29 -12.78
CA SER A 29 -10.65 3.07 -12.20
C SER A 29 -10.98 4.28 -13.08
N PRO A 30 -12.27 4.60 -13.29
CA PRO A 30 -12.73 5.61 -14.26
C PRO A 30 -12.17 7.02 -14.04
N ASP A 31 -11.86 7.39 -12.80
CA ASP A 31 -11.37 8.74 -12.45
C ASP A 31 -9.88 8.77 -12.06
N GLY A 32 -9.14 7.68 -12.29
CA GLY A 32 -7.76 7.52 -11.83
C GLY A 32 -7.59 7.46 -10.30
N ARG A 33 -8.70 7.54 -9.56
CA ARG A 33 -8.77 7.40 -8.10
C ARG A 33 -9.24 5.99 -7.75
N ILE A 34 -8.69 5.46 -6.67
CA ILE A 34 -9.14 4.19 -6.11
C ILE A 34 -9.18 4.29 -4.59
N SER A 35 -10.27 3.82 -3.99
CA SER A 35 -10.33 3.73 -2.53
C SER A 35 -9.33 2.68 -2.03
N LEU A 36 -8.76 2.88 -0.84
CA LEU A 36 -7.87 1.87 -0.25
C LEU A 36 -8.60 0.51 -0.15
N PHE A 37 -9.88 0.51 0.21
CA PHE A 37 -10.65 -0.73 0.30
C PHE A 37 -10.76 -1.47 -1.05
N ASP A 38 -11.07 -0.77 -2.14
CA ASP A 38 -11.15 -1.40 -3.47
C ASP A 38 -9.76 -1.82 -3.97
N LEU A 39 -8.72 -1.04 -3.68
CA LEU A 39 -7.34 -1.41 -3.99
C LEU A 39 -6.96 -2.74 -3.31
N PHE A 40 -7.21 -2.86 -2.01
CA PHE A 40 -6.92 -4.09 -1.28
C PHE A 40 -7.79 -5.25 -1.76
N HIS A 41 -9.08 -5.00 -2.03
CA HIS A 41 -9.99 -6.02 -2.54
C HIS A 41 -9.51 -6.63 -3.86
N ARG A 42 -8.97 -5.80 -4.78
CA ARG A 42 -8.46 -6.25 -6.08
C ARG A 42 -7.09 -6.90 -6.02
N LEU A 43 -6.30 -6.63 -4.97
CA LEU A 43 -4.97 -7.19 -4.80
C LEU A 43 -4.96 -8.47 -3.92
N LYS A 44 -6.04 -8.75 -3.18
CA LYS A 44 -6.09 -9.84 -2.17
C LYS A 44 -5.80 -11.24 -2.73
N ASP A 45 -6.08 -11.47 -4.00
CA ASP A 45 -5.94 -12.79 -4.65
C ASP A 45 -4.54 -12.99 -5.28
N LYS A 46 -3.59 -12.08 -5.05
CA LYS A 46 -2.20 -12.20 -5.51
C LYS A 46 -1.39 -13.04 -4.52
N ASP A 47 -0.54 -13.93 -5.02
CA ASP A 47 0.29 -14.82 -4.18
C ASP A 47 1.24 -14.09 -3.23
N TRP A 48 1.64 -12.85 -3.59
CA TRP A 48 2.50 -11.99 -2.78
C TRP A 48 1.73 -11.09 -1.80
N PHE A 49 0.40 -11.16 -1.82
CA PHE A 49 -0.44 -10.22 -1.08
C PHE A 49 -0.21 -10.29 0.42
N ALA A 50 0.18 -9.15 0.99
CA ALA A 50 0.14 -8.89 2.41
C ALA A 50 -0.18 -7.41 2.61
N PRO A 51 -1.04 -7.03 3.57
CA PRO A 51 -1.36 -5.63 3.82
C PRO A 51 -0.13 -4.73 3.94
N ARG A 52 0.89 -5.21 4.67
CA ARG A 52 2.18 -4.53 4.82
C ARG A 52 2.89 -4.28 3.49
N ALA A 53 2.88 -5.25 2.58
CA ALA A 53 3.51 -5.10 1.27
C ALA A 53 2.78 -4.03 0.44
N VAL A 54 1.45 -3.99 0.51
CA VAL A 54 0.64 -2.93 -0.15
C VAL A 54 0.93 -1.56 0.46
N TYR A 55 0.99 -1.44 1.79
CA TYR A 55 1.37 -0.18 2.46
C TYR A 55 2.76 0.31 2.04
N PHE A 56 3.75 -0.56 2.01
CA PHE A 56 5.10 -0.18 1.56
C PHE A 56 5.15 0.16 0.07
N GLY A 57 4.39 -0.54 -0.78
CA GLY A 57 4.22 -0.17 -2.19
C GLY A 57 3.62 1.22 -2.35
N MET A 58 2.57 1.55 -1.59
CA MET A 58 1.97 2.89 -1.60
C MET A 58 2.97 3.96 -1.11
N LEU A 59 3.68 3.72 -0.01
CA LEU A 59 4.71 4.63 0.51
C LEU A 59 5.84 4.85 -0.51
N PHE A 60 6.31 3.79 -1.17
CA PHE A 60 7.29 3.87 -2.23
C PHE A 60 6.79 4.78 -3.36
N LEU A 61 5.60 4.51 -3.90
CA LEU A 61 5.02 5.32 -4.97
C LEU A 61 4.84 6.78 -4.58
N TYR A 62 4.35 7.04 -3.36
CA TYR A 62 4.20 8.39 -2.82
C TYR A 62 5.54 9.11 -2.71
N SER A 63 6.57 8.42 -2.18
CA SER A 63 7.92 9.00 -2.07
C SER A 63 8.56 9.34 -3.41
N THR A 64 8.18 8.63 -4.47
CA THR A 64 8.64 8.90 -5.85
C THR A 64 7.78 9.92 -6.61
N GLY A 65 6.70 10.42 -6.00
CA GLY A 65 5.75 11.35 -6.65
C GLY A 65 4.88 10.70 -7.74
N LEU A 66 4.73 9.37 -7.72
CA LEU A 66 3.94 8.62 -8.71
C LEU A 66 2.46 8.52 -8.33
N ILE A 67 2.13 8.69 -7.05
CA ILE A 67 0.76 8.77 -6.55
C ILE A 67 0.66 9.90 -5.53
N GLU A 68 -0.54 10.43 -5.37
CA GLU A 68 -0.92 11.33 -4.28
C GLU A 68 -2.08 10.71 -3.49
N PHE A 69 -2.15 11.05 -2.22
CA PHE A 69 -3.26 10.63 -1.36
C PHE A 69 -4.31 11.75 -1.32
N ASP A 70 -5.45 11.51 -1.97
CA ASP A 70 -6.63 12.38 -1.92
C ASP A 70 -7.47 12.04 -0.67
N GLY A 71 -6.93 12.40 0.50
CA GLY A 71 -7.53 12.22 1.83
C GLY A 71 -7.04 10.98 2.61
N ILE A 72 -6.44 11.20 3.79
CA ILE A 72 -6.16 10.18 4.83
C ILE A 72 -6.27 10.83 6.21
N TYR A 73 -7.23 10.43 7.04
CA TYR A 73 -7.31 10.87 8.43
C TYR A 73 -7.45 9.69 9.39
N VAL A 74 -6.64 9.73 10.45
CA VAL A 74 -6.64 8.81 11.58
C VAL A 74 -6.87 9.64 12.84
N THR A 75 -7.84 9.25 13.68
CA THR A 75 -8.17 9.93 14.94
C THR A 75 -8.15 8.92 16.10
N VAL A 76 -7.60 9.36 17.23
CA VAL A 76 -7.42 8.59 18.47
C VAL A 76 -8.49 9.03 19.47
N LEU A 77 -9.10 8.06 20.16
CA LEU A 77 -10.04 8.31 21.25
C LEU A 77 -9.31 8.93 22.45
N SER A 78 -9.75 10.11 22.88
CA SER A 78 -9.46 10.66 24.20
C SER A 78 -10.50 10.16 25.19
N ASP A 79 -10.07 9.62 26.33
CA ASP A 79 -10.96 9.20 27.44
C ASP A 79 -11.72 10.38 28.09
N ASP A 80 -11.37 11.63 27.76
CA ASP A 80 -12.00 12.88 28.27
C ASP A 80 -13.43 13.14 27.75
N GLN A 81 -14.12 12.15 27.18
CA GLN A 81 -15.55 12.24 26.87
C GLN A 81 -16.39 11.24 27.67
N ALA A 82 -15.82 10.63 28.70
CA ALA A 82 -16.51 9.84 29.70
C ALA A 82 -16.49 10.51 31.09
N GLU A 83 -16.81 11.80 31.18
CA GLU A 83 -17.55 12.50 32.27
C GLU A 83 -17.63 14.01 32.02
#